data_AF-A0A2D7VMC8-F1
#
_entry.id   AF-A0A2D7VMC8-F1
#
_cell.length_a   1.000
_cell.length_b   1.000
_cell.length_c   1.000
_cell.angle_alpha   90.00
_cell.angle_beta   90.00
_cell.angle_gamma   90.00
#
_symmetry.space_group_name_H-M   'P 1'
#
loop_
_entity.id
_entity.type
_entity.pdbx_description
1 polymer ?
#
loop_
_entity_poly.entity_id
_entity_poly.type
_entity_poly.pdbx_seq_one_letter_code
_entity_poly.pdbx_strand_id
1 'polypeptide(L)'
;MPVRRTSRNVGTPVRAFIYAVVIHIVFGALLGVSLLIQPQAVTPAPAKPVQAKAIDLAAIEREKRRIEEKKKKAEAEKKRKAEEKRKAEEKKKKEAERKKKLEAEKKKKAEAEKKRKAEAERKRKEAEKAKKAAEAKAQAERDESEAVSAFGAVAWAIKEQVEKNWSEPGDFSGLSVAFLVKVDRQGNVLSVKMTRSSGNARLDESAENAIFKASPLPFPGEARFYEYLKEFNFVFKPES
;
A
#
# COMPACT_ATOMS: atom_id res chain seq x y z
N MET A 1 20.88 24.35 10.09
CA MET A 1 20.39 23.95 11.43
C MET A 1 21.21 24.67 12.49
N PRO A 2 20.64 25.61 13.28
CA PRO A 2 21.36 26.20 14.40
C PRO A 2 20.77 25.81 15.78
N VAL A 3 21.69 25.74 16.73
CA VAL A 3 21.64 25.13 18.06
C VAL A 3 20.92 26.04 19.07
N ARG A 4 20.00 25.49 19.87
CA ARG A 4 19.38 26.16 21.03
C ARG A 4 20.42 26.33 22.16
N ARG A 5 20.68 27.58 22.57
CA ARG A 5 21.32 27.90 23.87
C ARG A 5 20.23 28.30 24.86
N THR A 6 20.17 27.59 25.98
CA THR A 6 19.26 27.85 27.10
C THR A 6 19.82 28.92 28.04
N SER A 7 18.92 29.78 28.51
CA SER A 7 19.15 30.91 29.42
C SER A 7 19.84 30.50 30.72
N ARG A 8 20.87 31.24 31.14
CA ARG A 8 21.48 31.15 32.47
C ARG A 8 20.79 32.16 33.39
N ASN A 9 20.07 31.64 34.38
CA ASN A 9 19.47 32.41 35.47
C ASN A 9 20.58 33.06 36.33
N VAL A 10 20.68 34.39 36.27
CA VAL A 10 21.58 35.17 37.12
C VAL A 10 20.89 35.40 38.46
N GLY A 11 21.22 34.57 39.46
CA GLY A 11 20.80 34.78 40.84
C GLY A 11 21.41 36.07 41.41
N THR A 12 20.59 36.88 42.07
CA THR A 12 20.93 38.22 42.58
C THR A 12 22.21 38.25 43.44
N PRO A 13 23.15 39.21 43.20
CA PRO A 13 24.48 39.22 43.82
C PRO A 13 24.48 39.32 45.36
N VAL A 14 23.40 39.86 45.95
CA VAL A 14 23.23 40.00 47.40
C VAL A 14 23.18 38.64 48.11
N ARG A 15 22.58 37.62 47.49
CA ARG A 15 22.50 36.28 48.08
C ARG A 15 23.87 35.59 48.13
N ALA A 16 24.69 35.77 47.09
CA ALA A 16 26.05 35.25 47.05
C ALA A 16 26.93 35.89 48.14
N PHE A 17 26.77 37.19 48.39
CA PHE A 17 27.46 37.89 49.47
C PHE A 17 27.07 37.36 50.86
N ILE A 18 25.77 37.15 51.11
CA ILE A 18 25.29 36.59 52.38
C ILE A 18 25.87 35.19 52.62
N TYR A 19 25.85 34.30 51.61
CA TYR A 19 26.45 32.97 51.74
C TYR A 19 27.96 33.02 52.01
N ALA A 20 28.69 33.95 51.37
CA ALA A 20 30.10 34.12 51.62
C ALA A 20 30.38 34.51 53.09
N VAL A 21 29.64 35.48 53.64
CA VAL A 21 29.81 35.90 55.04
C VAL A 21 29.50 34.75 56.00
N VAL A 22 28.42 33.99 55.78
CA VAL A 22 28.06 32.84 56.61
C VAL A 22 29.16 31.77 56.61
N ILE A 23 29.72 31.45 55.44
CA ILE A 23 30.81 30.47 55.33
C ILE A 23 32.05 30.92 56.12
N HIS A 24 32.41 32.21 56.07
CA HIS A 24 33.58 32.71 56.81
C HIS A 24 33.36 32.69 58.32
N ILE A 25 32.15 32.98 58.81
CA ILE A 25 31.82 32.88 60.24
C ILE A 25 31.93 31.43 60.71
N VAL A 26 31.41 30.47 59.94
CA VAL A 26 31.51 29.04 60.27
C VAL A 26 32.97 28.58 60.29
N PHE A 27 33.78 29.01 59.32
CA PHE A 27 35.19 28.65 59.25
C PHE A 27 36.00 29.26 60.40
N GLY A 28 35.73 30.51 60.76
CA GLY A 28 36.31 31.17 61.94
C GLY A 28 35.95 30.49 63.25
N ALA A 29 34.70 30.04 63.41
CA ALA A 29 34.26 29.29 64.58
C ALA A 29 34.97 27.93 64.70
N LEU A 30 35.11 27.19 63.58
CA LEU A 30 35.82 25.91 63.56
C LEU A 30 37.31 26.05 63.90
N LEU A 31 37.98 27.10 63.40
CA LEU A 31 39.37 27.40 63.74
C LEU A 31 39.52 27.82 65.20
N GLY A 32 38.58 28.59 65.75
CA GLY A 32 38.59 28.95 67.17
C GLY A 32 38.52 27.73 68.10
N VAL A 33 37.67 26.75 67.78
CA VAL A 33 37.61 25.48 68.52
C VAL A 33 38.91 24.69 68.39
N SER A 34 39.52 24.67 67.21
CA SER A 34 40.80 23.96 66.99
C SER A 34 41.97 24.54 67.78
N LEU A 35 41.95 25.84 68.14
CA LEU A 35 43.02 26.50 68.89
C LEU A 35 42.85 26.40 70.41
N LEU A 36 41.67 26.07 70.92
CA LEU A 36 41.46 25.81 72.36
C LEU A 36 41.90 24.40 72.80
N ILE A 37 42.15 23.49 71.85
CA ILE A 37 42.62 22.13 72.14
C ILE A 37 44.13 22.18 72.32
N GLN A 38 44.59 22.31 73.57
CA GLN A 38 46.01 22.15 73.90
C GLN A 38 46.41 20.67 73.74
N PRO A 39 47.44 20.33 72.95
CA PRO A 39 47.93 18.96 72.87
C PRO A 39 48.58 18.58 74.21
N GLN A 40 47.94 17.65 74.94
CA GLN A 40 48.50 17.09 76.16
C GLN A 40 49.72 16.23 75.79
N ALA A 41 50.90 16.64 76.25
CA ALA A 41 52.11 15.82 76.16
C ALA A 41 51.99 14.67 77.17
N VAL A 42 51.73 13.46 76.67
CA VAL A 42 51.75 12.23 77.47
C VAL A 42 53.22 11.94 77.83
N THR A 43 53.64 12.27 79.05
CA THR A 43 54.92 11.83 79.60
C THR A 43 54.90 10.31 79.79
N PRO A 44 55.87 9.55 79.27
CA PRO A 44 55.91 8.11 79.49
C PRO A 44 56.23 7.81 80.96
N ALA A 45 55.30 7.14 81.65
CA ALA A 45 55.53 6.58 82.97
C ALA A 45 56.63 5.49 82.89
N PRO A 46 57.47 5.32 83.93
CA PRO A 46 58.53 4.32 83.92
C PRO A 46 57.94 2.92 83.75
N ALA A 47 58.40 2.25 82.69
CA ALA A 47 57.97 0.92 82.31
C ALA A 47 58.30 -0.09 83.42
N LYS A 48 57.25 -0.74 83.96
CA LYS A 48 57.39 -2.03 84.64
C LYS A 48 57.62 -3.10 83.56
N PRO A 49 58.59 -4.01 83.72
CA PRO A 49 58.92 -4.99 82.70
C PRO A 49 57.70 -5.85 82.36
N VAL A 50 57.29 -5.82 81.10
CA VAL A 50 56.23 -6.65 80.56
C VAL A 50 56.76 -8.08 80.53
N GLN A 51 56.24 -8.92 81.42
CA GLN A 51 56.38 -10.37 81.27
C GLN A 51 55.81 -10.75 79.91
N ALA A 52 56.69 -11.12 78.98
CA ALA A 52 56.30 -11.76 77.74
C ALA A 52 55.64 -13.10 78.09
N LYS A 53 54.32 -13.09 78.25
CA LYS A 53 53.54 -14.31 78.04
C LYS A 53 53.84 -14.72 76.60
N ALA A 54 54.52 -15.84 76.43
CA ALA A 54 54.66 -16.50 75.15
C ALA A 54 53.29 -16.54 74.48
N ILE A 55 53.10 -15.77 73.41
CA ILE A 55 51.92 -15.92 72.58
C ILE A 55 52.08 -17.30 71.95
N ASP A 56 51.19 -18.21 72.33
CA ASP A 56 51.15 -19.57 71.82
C ASP A 56 51.02 -19.51 70.28
N LEU A 57 52.11 -19.81 69.56
CA LEU A 57 52.14 -19.77 68.09
C LEU A 57 50.99 -20.59 67.48
N ALA A 58 50.54 -21.64 68.19
CA ALA A 58 49.41 -22.45 67.79
C ALA A 58 48.07 -21.68 67.75
N ALA A 59 47.89 -20.63 68.57
CA ALA A 59 46.68 -19.80 68.54
C ALA A 59 46.62 -18.87 67.32
N ILE A 60 47.75 -18.27 66.93
CA ILE A 60 47.85 -17.42 65.74
C ILE A 60 47.63 -18.23 64.47
N GLU A 61 48.21 -19.43 64.40
CA GLU A 61 48.11 -20.32 63.23
C GLU A 61 46.67 -20.84 63.04
N ARG A 62 45.96 -21.15 64.14
CA ARG A 62 44.52 -21.49 64.11
C ARG A 62 43.67 -20.34 63.57
N GLU A 63 43.92 -19.10 63.98
CA GLU A 63 43.15 -17.94 63.51
C GLU A 63 43.47 -17.61 62.04
N LYS A 64 44.74 -17.71 61.62
CA LYS A 64 45.14 -17.60 60.21
C LYS A 64 44.41 -18.62 59.33
N ARG A 65 44.39 -19.89 59.76
CA ARG A 65 43.69 -20.98 59.05
C ARG A 65 42.18 -20.71 58.97
N ARG A 66 41.58 -20.15 60.02
CA ARG A 66 40.14 -19.78 60.06
C ARG A 66 39.81 -18.62 59.11
N ILE A 67 40.67 -17.61 59.03
CA ILE A 67 40.52 -16.48 58.09
C ILE A 67 40.68 -16.96 56.64
N GLU A 68 41.64 -17.84 56.38
CA GLU A 68 41.89 -18.40 55.05
C GLU A 68 40.74 -19.31 54.59
N GLU A 69 40.19 -20.13 55.49
CA GLU A 69 38.98 -20.92 55.21
C GLU A 69 37.75 -20.04 54.92
N LYS A 70 37.56 -18.95 55.70
CA LYS A 70 36.48 -17.98 55.45
C LYS A 70 36.64 -17.28 54.11
N LYS A 71 37.86 -16.87 53.74
CA LYS A 71 38.15 -16.28 52.43
C LYS A 71 37.87 -17.27 51.29
N LYS A 72 38.32 -18.52 51.43
CA LYS A 72 38.10 -19.58 50.43
C LYS A 72 36.60 -19.90 50.26
N LYS A 73 35.83 -19.94 51.34
CA LYS A 73 34.36 -20.12 51.31
C LYS A 73 33.67 -18.92 50.65
N ALA A 74 34.04 -17.70 50.99
CA ALA A 74 33.47 -16.48 50.39
C ALA A 74 33.79 -16.37 48.88
N GLU A 75 34.99 -16.75 48.46
CA GLU A 75 35.37 -16.75 47.04
C GLU A 75 34.63 -17.84 46.25
N ALA A 76 34.49 -19.04 46.82
CA ALA A 76 33.71 -20.12 46.21
C ALA A 76 32.22 -19.76 46.05
N GLU A 77 31.64 -19.10 47.05
CA GLU A 77 30.26 -18.61 46.99
C GLU A 77 30.09 -17.50 45.95
N LYS A 78 31.03 -16.56 45.87
CA LYS A 78 31.03 -15.49 44.85
C LYS A 78 31.15 -16.07 43.44
N LYS A 79 31.99 -17.08 43.24
CA LYS A 79 32.14 -17.78 41.96
C LYS A 79 30.87 -18.55 41.57
N ARG A 80 30.23 -19.23 42.52
CA ARG A 80 28.92 -19.90 42.30
C ARG A 80 27.82 -18.90 41.90
N LYS A 81 27.66 -17.80 42.63
CA LYS A 81 26.67 -16.75 42.31
C LYS A 81 26.92 -16.11 40.94
N ALA A 82 28.19 -15.89 40.57
CA ALA A 82 28.54 -15.37 39.25
C ALA A 82 28.22 -16.35 38.12
N GLU A 83 28.50 -17.64 38.30
CA GLU A 83 28.19 -18.68 37.32
C GLU A 83 26.68 -18.87 37.14
N GLU A 84 25.91 -18.86 38.24
CA GLU A 84 24.45 -18.93 38.21
C GLU A 84 23.84 -17.74 37.47
N LYS A 85 24.34 -16.52 37.73
CA LYS A 85 23.90 -15.31 37.02
C LYS A 85 24.21 -15.39 35.51
N ARG A 86 25.39 -15.87 35.11
CA ARG A 86 25.74 -16.08 33.69
C ARG A 86 24.83 -17.12 33.03
N LYS A 87 24.56 -18.25 33.68
CA LYS A 87 23.64 -19.28 33.16
C LYS A 87 22.20 -18.75 33.02
N ALA A 88 21.73 -17.95 33.97
CA ALA A 88 20.41 -17.33 33.90
C ALA A 88 20.30 -16.31 32.76
N GLU A 89 21.33 -15.48 32.56
CA GLU A 89 21.38 -14.50 31.47
C GLU A 89 21.45 -15.18 30.09
N GLU A 90 22.25 -16.23 29.95
CA GLU A 90 22.34 -17.01 28.71
C GLU A 90 21.00 -17.70 28.37
N LYS A 91 20.32 -18.29 29.36
CA LYS A 91 18.97 -18.85 29.17
C LYS A 91 17.98 -17.79 28.72
N LYS A 92 17.96 -16.61 29.35
CA LYS A 92 17.10 -15.49 28.94
C LYS A 92 17.39 -15.02 27.52
N LYS A 93 18.67 -14.93 27.13
CA LYS A 93 19.08 -14.52 25.78
C LYS A 93 18.65 -15.56 24.73
N LYS A 94 18.85 -16.85 24.99
CA LYS A 94 18.40 -17.95 24.11
C LYS A 94 16.88 -17.98 23.95
N GLU A 95 16.12 -17.78 25.03
CA GLU A 95 14.66 -17.74 24.97
C GLU A 95 14.16 -16.52 24.18
N ALA A 96 14.75 -15.34 24.39
CA ALA A 96 14.41 -14.13 23.65
C ALA A 96 14.72 -14.27 22.15
N GLU A 97 15.84 -14.88 21.78
CA GLU A 97 16.19 -15.15 20.39
C GLU A 97 15.21 -16.16 19.75
N ARG A 98 14.86 -17.23 20.47
CA ARG A 98 13.88 -18.22 20.00
C ARG A 98 12.50 -17.59 19.78
N LYS A 99 12.04 -16.73 20.70
CA LYS A 99 10.78 -15.98 20.54
C LYS A 99 10.81 -15.06 19.32
N LYS A 100 11.90 -14.29 19.13
CA LYS A 100 12.07 -13.43 17.95
C LYS A 100 12.07 -14.21 16.64
N LYS A 101 12.74 -15.37 16.59
CA LYS A 101 12.76 -16.24 15.40
C LYS A 101 11.35 -16.79 15.08
N LEU A 102 10.63 -17.29 16.10
CA LEU A 102 9.26 -17.79 15.94
C LEU A 102 8.30 -16.70 15.47
N GLU A 103 8.39 -15.49 16.01
CA GLU A 103 7.54 -14.36 15.61
C GLU A 103 7.83 -13.92 14.17
N ALA A 104 9.11 -13.82 13.81
CA ALA A 104 9.52 -13.49 12.44
C ALA A 104 9.05 -14.55 11.43
N GLU A 105 9.14 -15.84 11.76
CA GLU A 105 8.64 -16.92 10.90
C GLU A 105 7.11 -16.89 10.76
N LYS A 106 6.38 -16.68 11.86
CA LYS A 106 4.92 -16.51 11.82
C LYS A 106 4.51 -15.32 10.95
N LYS A 107 5.19 -14.19 11.08
CA LYS A 107 4.93 -12.99 10.28
C LYS A 107 5.20 -13.25 8.79
N LYS A 108 6.32 -13.89 8.44
CA LYS A 108 6.63 -14.27 7.06
C LYS A 108 5.60 -15.22 6.47
N LYS A 109 5.15 -16.22 7.22
CA LYS A 109 4.10 -17.17 6.79
C LYS A 109 2.77 -16.47 6.55
N ALA A 110 2.34 -15.60 7.48
CA ALA A 110 1.11 -14.84 7.35
C ALA A 110 1.13 -13.88 6.14
N GLU A 111 2.26 -13.20 5.90
CA GLU A 111 2.43 -12.32 4.75
C GLU A 111 2.42 -13.08 3.42
N ALA A 112 3.11 -14.23 3.36
CA ALA A 112 3.12 -15.10 2.18
C ALA A 112 1.72 -15.65 1.88
N GLU A 113 0.97 -16.06 2.90
CA GLU A 113 -0.41 -16.53 2.73
C GLU A 113 -1.33 -15.40 2.26
N LYS A 114 -1.22 -14.20 2.85
CA LYS A 114 -1.99 -13.02 2.42
C LYS A 114 -1.70 -12.68 0.96
N LYS A 115 -0.42 -12.70 0.55
CA LYS A 115 -0.01 -12.44 -0.83
C LYS A 115 -0.57 -13.50 -1.79
N ARG A 116 -0.50 -14.79 -1.42
CA ARG A 116 -1.09 -15.89 -2.21
C ARG A 116 -2.60 -15.74 -2.38
N LYS A 117 -3.34 -15.42 -1.30
CA LYS A 117 -4.79 -15.19 -1.36
C LYS A 117 -5.13 -14.00 -2.25
N ALA A 118 -4.41 -12.89 -2.10
CA ALA A 118 -4.63 -11.69 -2.92
C ALA A 118 -4.35 -11.95 -4.41
N GLU A 119 -3.28 -12.68 -4.74
CA GLU A 119 -2.96 -13.05 -6.12
C GLU A 119 -4.03 -14.00 -6.72
N ALA A 120 -4.46 -15.01 -5.95
CA ALA A 120 -5.52 -15.92 -6.37
C ALA A 120 -6.85 -15.19 -6.62
N GLU A 121 -7.23 -14.26 -5.75
CA GLU A 121 -8.43 -13.44 -5.93
C GLU A 121 -8.30 -12.54 -7.17
N ARG A 122 -7.14 -11.92 -7.38
CA ARG A 122 -6.88 -11.10 -8.57
C ARG A 122 -7.03 -11.93 -9.86
N LYS A 123 -6.41 -13.11 -9.91
CA LYS A 123 -6.52 -14.03 -11.06
C LYS A 123 -7.97 -14.47 -11.30
N ARG A 124 -8.72 -14.75 -10.23
CA ARG A 124 -10.15 -15.10 -10.34
C ARG A 124 -10.98 -13.96 -10.92
N LYS A 125 -10.79 -12.73 -10.43
CA LYS A 125 -11.49 -11.55 -10.96
C LYS A 125 -11.13 -11.25 -12.41
N GLU A 126 -9.86 -11.44 -12.78
CA GLU A 126 -9.39 -11.27 -14.15
C GLU A 126 -10.00 -12.32 -15.09
N ALA A 127 -10.00 -13.59 -14.68
CA ALA A 127 -10.64 -14.66 -15.45
C ALA A 127 -12.16 -14.44 -15.60
N GLU A 128 -12.85 -13.98 -14.56
CA GLU A 128 -14.28 -13.67 -14.64
C GLU A 128 -14.57 -12.50 -15.59
N LYS A 129 -13.75 -11.45 -15.56
CA LYS A 129 -13.86 -10.32 -16.50
C LYS A 129 -13.60 -10.78 -17.94
N ALA A 130 -12.58 -11.59 -18.17
CA ALA A 130 -12.27 -12.13 -19.49
C ALA A 130 -13.42 -13.00 -20.02
N LYS A 131 -14.01 -13.86 -19.17
CA LYS A 131 -15.18 -14.67 -19.52
C LYS A 131 -16.39 -13.80 -19.89
N LYS A 132 -16.73 -12.80 -19.07
CA LYS A 132 -17.83 -11.86 -19.35
C LYS A 132 -17.62 -11.09 -20.65
N ALA A 133 -16.38 -10.65 -20.92
CA ALA A 133 -16.05 -9.96 -22.16
C ALA A 133 -16.19 -10.89 -23.39
N ALA A 134 -15.74 -12.14 -23.27
CA ALA A 134 -15.89 -13.14 -24.33
C ALA A 134 -17.37 -13.48 -24.60
N GLU A 135 -18.18 -13.65 -23.55
CA GLU A 135 -19.63 -13.88 -23.66
C GLU A 135 -20.34 -12.69 -24.32
N ALA A 136 -20.02 -11.46 -23.91
CA ALA A 136 -20.58 -10.25 -24.51
C ALA A 136 -20.20 -10.13 -26.00
N LYS A 137 -18.95 -10.44 -26.35
CA LYS A 137 -18.51 -10.44 -27.76
C LYS A 137 -19.24 -11.51 -28.58
N ALA A 138 -19.34 -12.73 -28.06
CA ALA A 138 -20.06 -13.81 -28.75
C ALA A 138 -21.55 -13.50 -28.92
N GLN A 139 -22.17 -12.83 -27.95
CA GLN A 139 -23.55 -12.38 -28.08
C GLN A 139 -23.68 -11.28 -29.14
N ALA A 140 -22.77 -10.31 -29.16
CA ALA A 140 -22.77 -9.26 -30.17
C ALA A 140 -22.57 -9.80 -31.59
N GLU A 141 -21.70 -10.80 -31.78
CA GLU A 141 -21.50 -11.47 -33.07
C GLU A 141 -22.77 -12.24 -33.52
N ARG A 142 -23.50 -12.86 -32.58
CA ARG A 142 -24.79 -13.50 -32.87
C ARG A 142 -25.86 -12.49 -33.24
N ASP A 143 -25.99 -11.42 -32.45
CA ASP A 143 -26.97 -10.35 -32.71
C ASP A 143 -26.69 -9.68 -34.06
N GLU A 144 -25.42 -9.50 -34.44
CA GLU A 144 -25.02 -9.01 -35.77
C GLU A 144 -25.46 -9.98 -36.88
N SER A 145 -25.17 -11.27 -36.74
CA SER A 145 -25.56 -12.28 -37.72
C SER A 145 -27.09 -12.39 -37.88
N GLU A 146 -27.82 -12.33 -36.77
CA GLU A 146 -29.28 -12.32 -36.76
C GLU A 146 -29.82 -11.03 -37.41
N ALA A 147 -29.22 -9.87 -37.10
CA ALA A 147 -29.57 -8.60 -37.70
C ALA A 147 -29.40 -8.62 -39.23
N VAL A 148 -28.27 -9.10 -39.72
CA VAL A 148 -28.00 -9.21 -41.17
C VAL A 148 -29.02 -10.13 -41.85
N SER A 149 -29.34 -11.27 -41.23
CA SER A 149 -30.31 -12.22 -41.76
C SER A 149 -31.72 -11.61 -41.80
N ALA A 150 -32.12 -10.94 -40.73
CA ALA A 150 -33.41 -10.26 -40.62
C ALA A 150 -33.51 -9.09 -41.61
N PHE A 151 -32.41 -8.36 -41.84
CA PHE A 151 -32.34 -7.31 -42.84
C PHE A 151 -32.50 -7.86 -44.25
N GLY A 152 -31.86 -8.98 -44.57
CA GLY A 152 -32.04 -9.66 -45.85
C GLY A 152 -33.51 -10.01 -46.14
N ALA A 153 -34.27 -10.38 -45.11
CA ALA A 153 -35.71 -10.67 -45.24
C ALA A 153 -36.56 -9.42 -45.55
N VAL A 154 -36.13 -8.23 -45.13
CA VAL A 154 -36.84 -6.96 -45.40
C VAL A 154 -36.25 -6.13 -46.53
N ALA A 155 -35.06 -6.47 -47.03
CA ALA A 155 -34.37 -5.72 -48.08
C ALA A 155 -35.21 -5.60 -49.36
N TRP A 156 -36.01 -6.62 -49.69
CA TRP A 156 -36.95 -6.55 -50.81
C TRP A 156 -38.04 -5.49 -50.57
N ALA A 157 -38.59 -5.39 -49.36
CA ALA A 157 -39.60 -4.38 -49.02
C ALA A 157 -39.01 -2.96 -49.05
N ILE A 158 -37.73 -2.79 -48.69
CA ILE A 158 -37.01 -1.52 -48.85
C ILE A 158 -36.93 -1.16 -50.34
N LYS A 159 -36.46 -2.10 -51.19
CA LYS A 159 -36.36 -1.89 -52.63
C LYS A 159 -37.71 -1.50 -53.21
N GLU A 160 -38.76 -2.25 -52.90
CA GLU A 160 -40.13 -2.02 -53.38
C GLU A 160 -40.64 -0.64 -52.93
N GLN A 161 -40.42 -0.25 -51.67
CA GLN A 161 -40.84 1.04 -51.14
C GLN A 161 -40.12 2.20 -51.86
N VAL A 162 -38.82 2.06 -52.15
CA VAL A 162 -38.05 3.06 -52.91
C VAL A 162 -38.56 3.14 -54.35
N GLU A 163 -38.80 2.01 -55.01
CA GLU A 163 -39.33 1.95 -56.37
C GLU A 163 -40.73 2.57 -56.48
N LYS A 164 -41.62 2.33 -55.51
CA LYS A 164 -42.94 2.97 -55.44
C LYS A 164 -42.89 4.49 -55.37
N ASN A 165 -41.82 5.03 -54.77
CA ASN A 165 -41.62 6.48 -54.61
C ASN A 165 -40.72 7.09 -55.70
N TRP A 166 -40.18 6.27 -56.60
CA TRP A 166 -39.39 6.71 -57.75
C TRP A 166 -40.30 6.90 -58.96
N SER A 167 -40.17 8.04 -59.64
CA SER A 167 -41.08 8.44 -60.73
C SER A 167 -40.34 9.14 -61.86
N GLU A 168 -39.05 8.84 -62.07
CA GLU A 168 -38.22 9.49 -63.08
C GLU A 168 -38.47 8.86 -64.47
N PRO A 169 -38.99 9.61 -65.46
CA PRO A 169 -39.19 9.08 -66.80
C PRO A 169 -37.86 8.95 -67.55
N GLY A 170 -37.61 7.79 -68.16
CA GLY A 170 -36.44 7.56 -69.00
C GLY A 170 -36.06 6.09 -69.12
N ASP A 171 -35.16 5.77 -70.04
CA ASP A 171 -34.54 4.46 -70.12
C ASP A 171 -33.23 4.47 -69.33
N PHE A 172 -33.24 3.77 -68.20
CA PHE A 172 -32.10 3.61 -67.30
C PHE A 172 -31.64 2.15 -67.22
N SER A 173 -32.02 1.35 -68.21
CA SER A 173 -31.74 -0.09 -68.25
C SER A 173 -30.25 -0.38 -68.11
N GLY A 174 -29.91 -1.27 -67.16
CA GLY A 174 -28.52 -1.67 -66.91
C GLY A 174 -27.69 -0.69 -66.08
N LEU A 175 -28.21 0.49 -65.75
CA LEU A 175 -27.55 1.42 -64.83
C LEU A 175 -27.83 1.04 -63.37
N SER A 176 -26.88 1.38 -62.50
CA SER A 176 -27.04 1.21 -61.05
C SER A 176 -26.27 2.27 -60.30
N VAL A 177 -26.84 2.72 -59.20
CA VAL A 177 -26.24 3.70 -58.29
C VAL A 177 -26.25 3.10 -56.88
N ALA A 178 -25.19 3.34 -56.12
CA ALA A 178 -25.07 2.85 -54.75
C ALA A 178 -25.01 4.01 -53.76
N PHE A 179 -25.71 3.83 -52.64
CA PHE A 179 -25.83 4.80 -51.57
C PHE A 179 -25.54 4.16 -50.22
N LEU A 180 -24.91 4.92 -49.34
CA LEU A 180 -24.85 4.64 -47.91
C LEU A 180 -26.02 5.38 -47.26
N VAL A 181 -26.99 4.62 -46.76
CA VAL A 181 -28.22 5.14 -46.18
C VAL A 181 -28.13 5.00 -44.66
N LYS A 182 -28.44 6.08 -43.94
CA LYS A 182 -28.57 6.07 -42.48
C LYS A 182 -30.03 6.26 -42.09
N VAL A 183 -30.46 5.48 -41.11
CA VAL A 183 -31.83 5.53 -40.58
C VAL A 183 -31.83 5.65 -39.06
N ASP A 184 -32.92 6.20 -38.51
CA ASP A 184 -33.18 6.15 -37.07
C ASP A 184 -33.84 4.82 -36.65
N ARG A 185 -34.20 4.71 -35.37
CA ARG A 185 -34.81 3.51 -34.79
C ARG A 185 -36.23 3.22 -35.31
N GLN A 186 -36.86 4.20 -35.95
CA GLN A 186 -38.18 4.11 -36.56
C GLN A 186 -38.10 3.85 -38.07
N GLY A 187 -36.89 3.77 -38.63
CA GLY A 187 -36.66 3.61 -40.06
C GLY A 187 -36.70 4.92 -40.84
N ASN A 188 -36.78 6.08 -40.18
CA ASN A 188 -36.74 7.36 -40.90
C ASN A 188 -35.35 7.59 -41.48
N VAL A 189 -35.29 8.02 -42.73
CA VAL A 189 -34.04 8.29 -43.42
C VAL A 189 -33.41 9.58 -42.89
N LEU A 190 -32.22 9.47 -42.31
CA LEU A 190 -31.45 10.60 -41.77
C LEU A 190 -30.46 11.17 -42.78
N SER A 191 -29.83 10.30 -43.57
CA SER A 191 -28.89 10.72 -44.60
C SER A 191 -28.79 9.69 -45.71
N VAL A 192 -28.63 10.16 -46.93
CA VAL A 192 -28.28 9.35 -48.10
C VAL A 192 -26.97 9.90 -48.64
N LYS A 193 -25.96 9.06 -48.79
CA LYS A 193 -24.67 9.46 -49.34
C LYS A 193 -24.32 8.57 -50.51
N MET A 194 -24.19 9.13 -51.70
CA MET A 194 -23.76 8.37 -52.86
C MET A 194 -22.34 7.81 -52.65
N THR A 195 -22.20 6.51 -52.78
CA THR A 195 -20.92 5.79 -52.71
C THR A 195 -20.40 5.44 -54.09
N ARG A 196 -21.29 5.25 -55.06
CA ARG A 196 -20.95 5.02 -56.46
C ARG A 196 -22.05 5.60 -57.37
N SER A 197 -21.66 6.51 -58.25
CA SER A 197 -22.51 7.06 -59.31
C SER A 197 -22.80 6.02 -60.40
N SER A 198 -23.97 6.15 -61.04
CA SER A 198 -24.33 5.39 -62.24
C SER A 198 -23.68 5.90 -63.52
N GLY A 199 -23.07 7.10 -63.48
CA GLY A 199 -22.63 7.83 -64.67
C GLY A 199 -23.73 8.68 -65.32
N ASN A 200 -24.96 8.66 -64.78
CA ASN A 200 -26.07 9.49 -65.22
C ASN A 200 -26.60 10.32 -64.03
N ALA A 201 -26.35 11.63 -64.07
CA ALA A 201 -26.72 12.53 -62.98
C ALA A 201 -28.24 12.56 -62.70
N ARG A 202 -29.08 12.39 -63.74
CA ARG A 202 -30.55 12.34 -63.56
C ARG A 202 -30.97 11.10 -62.78
N LEU A 203 -30.37 9.96 -63.09
CA LEU A 203 -30.63 8.72 -62.34
C LEU A 203 -30.12 8.85 -60.90
N ASP A 204 -28.90 9.38 -60.72
CA ASP A 204 -28.29 9.52 -59.40
C ASP A 204 -29.14 10.41 -58.47
N GLU A 205 -29.51 11.61 -58.94
CA GLU A 205 -30.31 12.56 -58.17
C GLU A 205 -31.74 12.06 -57.94
N SER A 206 -32.38 11.46 -58.94
CA SER A 206 -33.74 10.92 -58.79
C SER A 206 -33.79 9.73 -57.83
N ALA A 207 -32.79 8.85 -57.84
CA ALA A 207 -32.69 7.73 -56.92
C ALA A 207 -32.44 8.18 -55.48
N GLU A 208 -31.57 9.18 -55.26
CA GLU A 208 -31.36 9.78 -53.94
C GLU A 208 -32.66 10.35 -53.37
N ASN A 209 -33.39 11.13 -54.19
CA ASN A 209 -34.68 11.70 -53.81
C ASN A 209 -35.74 10.63 -53.51
N ALA A 210 -35.77 9.53 -54.27
CA ALA A 210 -36.68 8.42 -54.03
C ALA A 210 -36.42 7.74 -52.68
N ILE A 211 -35.15 7.57 -52.30
CA ILE A 211 -34.78 7.00 -50.99
C ILE A 211 -35.27 7.89 -49.84
N PHE A 212 -35.11 9.22 -49.95
CA PHE A 212 -35.64 10.14 -48.93
C PHE A 212 -37.17 10.09 -48.83
N LYS A 213 -37.88 10.03 -49.97
CA LYS A 213 -39.36 9.94 -50.02
C LYS A 213 -39.89 8.61 -49.48
N ALA A 214 -39.10 7.54 -49.56
CA ALA A 214 -39.45 6.23 -49.06
C ALA A 214 -39.45 6.12 -47.53
N SER A 215 -39.00 7.16 -46.82
CA SER A 215 -39.03 7.22 -45.36
C SER A 215 -40.46 7.14 -44.78
N PRO A 216 -40.71 6.35 -43.72
CA PRO A 216 -39.78 5.43 -43.07
C PRO A 216 -39.60 4.13 -43.85
N LEU A 217 -38.35 3.67 -43.93
CA LEU A 217 -38.02 2.39 -44.54
C LEU A 217 -38.41 1.23 -43.60
N PRO A 218 -38.88 0.09 -44.13
CA PRO A 218 -39.18 -1.08 -43.32
C PRO A 218 -37.90 -1.59 -42.63
N PHE A 219 -38.01 -1.84 -41.33
CA PHE A 219 -36.90 -2.25 -40.47
C PHE A 219 -37.26 -3.51 -39.70
N PRO A 220 -36.31 -4.41 -39.40
CA PRO A 220 -36.58 -5.56 -38.54
C PRO A 220 -37.15 -5.15 -37.18
N GLY A 221 -38.16 -5.87 -36.68
CA GLY A 221 -38.92 -5.47 -35.49
C GLY A 221 -38.15 -5.50 -34.16
N GLU A 222 -36.93 -6.06 -34.12
CA GLU A 222 -36.15 -6.19 -32.89
C GLU A 222 -35.19 -5.01 -32.70
N ALA A 223 -35.39 -4.25 -31.62
CA ALA A 223 -34.60 -3.04 -31.32
C ALA A 223 -33.09 -3.28 -31.20
N ARG A 224 -32.66 -4.50 -30.84
CA ARG A 224 -31.23 -4.87 -30.72
C ARG A 224 -30.51 -4.87 -32.07
N PHE A 225 -31.21 -5.05 -33.18
CA PHE A 225 -30.62 -5.03 -34.52
C PHE A 225 -30.28 -3.62 -35.00
N TYR A 226 -30.85 -2.60 -34.37
CA TYR A 226 -30.64 -1.21 -34.77
C TYR A 226 -29.16 -0.83 -34.87
N GLU A 227 -28.34 -1.20 -33.89
CA GLU A 227 -26.92 -0.81 -33.88
C GLU A 227 -26.15 -1.34 -35.09
N TYR A 228 -26.57 -2.47 -35.65
CA TYR A 228 -25.96 -3.11 -36.80
C TYR A 228 -26.53 -2.63 -38.14
N LEU A 229 -27.77 -2.11 -38.15
CA LEU A 229 -28.53 -1.79 -39.36
C LEU A 229 -28.85 -0.29 -39.51
N LYS A 230 -28.43 0.55 -38.57
CA LYS A 230 -28.60 2.03 -38.63
C LYS A 230 -27.92 2.67 -39.84
N GLU A 231 -26.98 1.98 -40.47
CA GLU A 231 -26.26 2.42 -41.66
C GLU A 231 -26.02 1.21 -42.57
N PHE A 232 -26.50 1.27 -43.82
CA PHE A 232 -26.37 0.16 -44.77
C PHE A 232 -26.13 0.66 -46.20
N ASN A 233 -25.49 -0.16 -47.03
CA ASN A 233 -25.32 0.12 -48.44
C ASN A 233 -26.52 -0.38 -49.25
N PHE A 234 -27.19 0.54 -49.93
CA PHE A 234 -28.32 0.27 -50.81
C PHE A 234 -27.88 0.47 -52.26
N VAL A 235 -28.18 -0.52 -53.11
CA VAL A 235 -27.94 -0.42 -54.55
C VAL A 235 -29.29 -0.31 -55.24
N PHE A 236 -29.52 0.83 -55.88
CA PHE A 236 -30.70 1.05 -56.69
C PHE A 236 -30.40 0.67 -58.14
N LYS A 237 -31.27 -0.18 -58.70
CA LYS A 237 -31.24 -0.58 -60.10
C LYS A 237 -32.68 -0.52 -60.61
N PRO A 238 -33.03 0.48 -61.44
CA PRO A 238 -34.31 0.53 -62.12
C PRO A 238 -34.56 -0.75 -62.89
N GLU A 239 -35.74 -1.34 -62.73
CA GLU A 239 -36.24 -2.32 -63.68
C GLU A 239 -36.84 -1.55 -64.87
N SER A 240 -36.51 -2.00 -66.09
CA SER A 240 -36.91 -1.38 -67.36
C SER A 240 -38.41 -1.29 -67.55
#